data_AF-A0A924U334-F1
#
_entry.id   AF-A0A924U334-F1
#
_cell.length_a   1.000
_cell.length_b   1.000
_cell.length_c   1.000
_cell.angle_alpha   90.00
_cell.angle_beta   90.00
_cell.angle_gamma   90.00
#
_symmetry.space_group_name_H-M   'P 1'
#
loop_
_entity.id
_entity.type
_entity.pdbx_description
1 polymer ?
#
loop_
_entity_poly.entity_id
_entity_poly.type
_entity_poly.pdbx_seq_one_letter_code
_entity_poly.pdbx_strand_id
1 'polypeptide(L)'
;MAEPDQAGPVTVLGAGLMGRLLACELARRGHAVQVFEAGGPDAQGAAARVAAAMLAPLAESAVTGLSVVRMGCHGLKRWPTLIAALPAPVFFQQSGTLVLWHRQDAAEAARFQGQLAATSHRLP
;
A
#
# COMPACT_ATOMS: atom_id res chain seq x y z
N MET A 1 43.44 -2.91 -11.58
CA MET A 1 42.26 -2.20 -12.14
C MET A 1 41.09 -3.16 -11.98
N ALA A 2 40.31 -3.02 -10.92
CA ALA A 2 39.20 -3.94 -10.63
C ALA A 2 38.07 -3.70 -11.63
N GLU A 3 37.56 -4.76 -12.25
CA GLU A 3 36.33 -4.71 -13.05
C GLU A 3 35.19 -4.16 -12.19
N PRO A 4 34.29 -3.33 -12.77
CA PRO A 4 33.10 -2.91 -12.06
C PRO A 4 32.28 -4.16 -11.72
N ASP A 5 31.79 -4.21 -10.48
CA ASP A 5 30.87 -5.22 -9.95
C ASP A 5 29.67 -5.39 -10.90
N GLN A 6 29.74 -6.39 -11.80
CA GLN A 6 28.65 -6.74 -12.71
C GLN A 6 27.60 -7.54 -11.94
N ALA A 7 27.01 -6.92 -10.93
CA ALA A 7 25.82 -7.45 -10.28
C ALA A 7 24.74 -7.56 -11.37
N GLY A 8 24.27 -8.79 -11.61
CA GLY A 8 23.20 -9.06 -12.57
C GLY A 8 21.92 -8.29 -12.27
N PRO A 9 20.96 -8.25 -13.20
CA PRO A 9 19.72 -7.51 -13.01
C PRO A 9 18.96 -8.00 -11.77
N VAL A 10 18.29 -7.09 -11.07
CA VAL A 10 17.42 -7.42 -9.95
C VAL A 10 16.18 -8.12 -10.48
N THR A 11 15.94 -9.36 -10.03
CA THR A 11 14.78 -10.15 -10.43
C THR A 11 13.64 -9.96 -9.44
N VAL A 12 12.49 -9.51 -9.94
CA VAL A 12 11.23 -9.39 -9.19
C VAL A 12 10.26 -10.49 -9.65
N LEU A 13 9.89 -11.37 -8.72
CA LEU A 13 8.90 -12.42 -8.94
C LEU A 13 7.53 -11.93 -8.45
N GLY A 14 6.62 -11.70 -9.38
CA GLY A 14 5.29 -11.14 -9.17
C GLY A 14 5.17 -9.70 -9.69
N ALA A 15 4.24 -9.46 -10.61
CA ALA A 15 3.89 -8.14 -11.14
C ALA A 15 2.53 -7.66 -10.61
N GLY A 16 2.18 -8.02 -9.37
CA GLY A 16 1.14 -7.32 -8.61
C GLY A 16 1.55 -5.88 -8.26
N LEU A 17 0.68 -5.15 -7.54
CA LEU A 17 0.91 -3.74 -7.18
C LEU A 17 2.29 -3.50 -6.54
N MET A 18 2.64 -4.30 -5.52
CA MET A 18 3.91 -4.18 -4.82
C MET A 18 5.12 -4.44 -5.73
N GLY A 19 5.08 -5.51 -6.53
CA GLY A 19 6.17 -5.88 -7.42
C GLY A 19 6.42 -4.83 -8.50
N ARG A 20 5.35 -4.24 -9.07
CA ARG A 20 5.48 -3.15 -10.05
C ARG A 20 6.03 -1.86 -9.45
N LEU A 21 5.56 -1.47 -8.26
CA LEU A 21 6.08 -0.29 -7.59
C LEU A 21 7.56 -0.46 -7.22
N LEU A 22 7.96 -1.65 -6.76
CA LEU A 22 9.35 -1.97 -6.47
C LEU A 22 10.20 -1.92 -7.75
N ALA A 23 9.77 -2.60 -8.81
CA ALA A 23 10.50 -2.63 -10.08
C ALA A 23 10.64 -1.23 -10.69
N CYS A 24 9.58 -0.41 -10.64
CA CYS A 24 9.60 0.97 -11.10
C CYS A 24 10.61 1.81 -10.31
N GLU A 25 10.60 1.72 -8.98
CA GLU A 25 11.53 2.49 -8.14
C GLU A 25 12.99 2.04 -8.32
N LEU A 26 13.24 0.74 -8.48
CA LEU A 26 14.58 0.21 -8.79
C LEU A 26 15.08 0.69 -10.15
N ALA A 27 14.24 0.62 -11.19
CA ALA A 27 14.56 1.11 -12.52
C ALA A 27 14.85 2.62 -12.51
N ARG A 28 14.06 3.41 -11.77
CA ARG A 28 14.25 4.85 -11.60
C ARG A 28 15.58 5.21 -10.93
N ARG A 29 16.13 4.29 -10.11
CA ARG A 29 17.45 4.43 -9.49
C ARG A 29 18.61 3.94 -10.36
N GLY A 30 18.33 3.51 -11.59
CA GLY A 30 19.34 3.07 -12.55
C GLY A 30 19.70 1.58 -12.44
N HIS A 31 18.96 0.79 -11.67
CA HIS A 31 19.17 -0.66 -11.64
C HIS A 31 18.55 -1.32 -12.86
N ALA A 32 19.24 -2.31 -13.44
CA ALA A 32 18.61 -3.23 -14.38
C ALA A 32 17.64 -4.14 -13.61
N VAL A 33 16.39 -4.24 -14.06
CA VAL A 33 15.33 -5.01 -13.39
C VAL A 33 14.65 -5.94 -14.38
N GLN A 34 14.40 -7.17 -13.97
CA GLN A 34 13.55 -8.13 -14.69
C GLN A 34 12.34 -8.49 -13.83
N VAL A 35 11.15 -8.51 -14.42
CA VAL A 35 9.91 -8.82 -13.70
C VAL A 35 9.25 -10.03 -14.35
N PHE A 36 8.92 -11.02 -13.53
CA PHE A 36 8.22 -12.23 -13.97
C PHE A 36 6.87 -12.31 -13.30
N GLU A 37 5.82 -12.65 -14.05
CA GLU A 37 4.46 -12.79 -13.54
C GLU A 37 3.77 -13.98 -14.19
N ALA A 38 3.21 -14.87 -13.37
CA ALA A 38 2.52 -16.05 -13.84
C ALA A 38 1.22 -15.70 -14.58
N GLY A 39 0.52 -14.66 -14.14
CA GLY A 39 -0.72 -14.15 -14.75
C GLY A 39 -0.52 -13.25 -15.98
N GLY A 40 0.67 -13.25 -16.59
CA GLY A 40 0.98 -12.44 -17.77
C GLY A 40 1.21 -10.95 -17.48
N PRO A 41 1.43 -10.13 -18.52
CA PRO A 41 1.86 -8.73 -18.39
C PRO A 41 0.84 -7.81 -17.72
N ASP A 42 -0.44 -8.22 -17.64
CA ASP A 42 -1.51 -7.49 -16.94
C ASP A 42 -1.78 -8.01 -15.53
N ALA A 43 -0.98 -8.98 -15.06
CA ALA A 43 -1.10 -9.64 -13.78
C ALA A 43 -2.54 -10.11 -13.48
N GLN A 44 -3.06 -10.99 -14.34
CA GLN A 44 -4.51 -11.27 -14.38
C GLN A 44 -5.09 -11.87 -13.08
N GLY A 45 -4.24 -12.41 -12.19
CA GLY A 45 -4.60 -12.93 -10.86
C GLY A 45 -4.17 -12.06 -9.67
N ALA A 46 -3.68 -10.84 -9.87
CA ALA A 46 -3.18 -10.02 -8.77
C ALA A 46 -4.30 -9.54 -7.83
N ALA A 47 -4.04 -9.59 -6.51
CA ALA A 47 -4.98 -9.13 -5.47
C ALA A 47 -5.49 -7.69 -5.69
N ALA A 48 -4.66 -6.81 -6.26
CA ALA A 48 -5.03 -5.44 -6.56
C ALA A 48 -6.22 -5.30 -7.52
N ARG A 49 -6.54 -6.34 -8.32
CA ARG A 49 -7.65 -6.31 -9.28
C ARG A 49 -9.01 -6.64 -8.68
N VAL A 50 -9.02 -7.24 -7.50
CA VAL A 50 -10.24 -7.57 -6.74
C VAL A 50 -10.37 -6.73 -5.48
N ALA A 51 -9.33 -5.99 -5.10
CA ALA A 51 -9.33 -5.12 -3.94
C ALA A 51 -10.28 -3.94 -4.14
N ALA A 52 -11.03 -3.58 -3.10
CA ALA A 52 -11.85 -2.36 -3.06
C ALA A 52 -11.00 -1.07 -3.01
N ALA A 53 -9.68 -1.18 -2.83
CA ALA A 53 -8.71 -0.08 -2.82
C ALA A 53 -8.99 1.03 -1.77
N MET A 54 -9.67 0.70 -0.67
CA MET A 54 -9.82 1.59 0.48
C MET A 54 -8.49 1.80 1.19
N LEU A 55 -8.24 3.04 1.62
CA LEU A 55 -7.07 3.42 2.40
C LEU A 55 -7.54 4.03 3.72
N ALA A 56 -7.70 3.20 4.77
CA ALA A 56 -8.25 3.63 6.06
C ALA A 56 -7.37 3.20 7.24
N PRO A 57 -6.10 3.69 7.34
CA PRO A 57 -5.12 3.12 8.27
C PRO A 57 -5.58 3.12 9.73
N LEU A 58 -6.27 4.17 10.17
CA LEU A 58 -6.78 4.24 11.53
C LEU A 58 -7.91 3.22 11.75
N ALA A 59 -8.86 3.08 10.82
CA ALA A 59 -9.92 2.09 10.93
C ALA A 59 -9.39 0.65 10.86
N GLU A 60 -8.38 0.39 10.04
CA GLU A 60 -7.67 -0.88 9.94
C GLU A 60 -6.96 -1.29 11.24
N SER A 61 -6.74 -0.35 12.16
CA SER A 61 -6.18 -0.66 13.49
C SER A 61 -7.02 -1.66 14.29
N ALA A 62 -8.31 -1.83 13.95
CA ALA A 62 -9.18 -2.88 14.52
C ALA A 62 -8.55 -4.27 14.45
N VAL A 63 -7.88 -4.56 13.34
CA VAL A 63 -7.39 -5.90 13.00
C VAL A 63 -5.89 -5.94 12.67
N THR A 64 -5.20 -4.79 12.76
CA THR A 64 -3.78 -4.67 12.45
C THR A 64 -2.99 -3.96 13.56
N GLY A 65 -1.69 -4.25 13.64
CA GLY A 65 -0.80 -3.61 14.62
C GLY A 65 -0.41 -2.18 14.24
N LEU A 66 0.04 -1.41 15.23
CA LEU A 66 0.45 0.00 15.05
C LEU A 66 1.51 0.22 13.96
N SER A 67 2.40 -0.74 13.72
CA SER A 67 3.39 -0.67 12.64
C SER A 67 2.73 -0.58 11.26
N VAL A 68 1.68 -1.37 11.02
CA VAL A 68 0.91 -1.35 9.76
C VAL A 68 0.17 -0.02 9.62
N VAL A 69 -0.47 0.46 10.69
CA VAL A 69 -1.13 1.77 10.70
C VAL A 69 -0.15 2.89 10.34
N ARG A 70 1.05 2.90 10.94
CA ARG A 70 2.10 3.88 10.64
C ARG A 70 2.54 3.80 9.18
N MET A 71 2.71 2.60 8.63
CA MET A 71 3.02 2.42 7.21
C MET A 71 1.87 2.93 6.32
N GLY A 72 0.62 2.70 6.69
CA GLY A 72 -0.56 3.23 6.00
C GLY A 72 -0.59 4.76 6.00
N CYS A 73 -0.35 5.40 7.15
CA CYS A 73 -0.25 6.86 7.26
C CYS A 73 0.91 7.43 6.44
N HIS A 74 2.06 6.75 6.44
CA HIS A 74 3.19 7.12 5.57
C HIS A 74 2.82 6.98 4.08
N GLY A 75 2.17 5.87 3.71
CA GLY A 75 1.70 5.61 2.35
C GLY A 75 0.71 6.66 1.85
N LEU A 76 -0.27 7.06 2.67
CA LEU A 76 -1.25 8.10 2.36
C LEU A 76 -0.60 9.43 1.94
N LYS A 77 0.53 9.80 2.56
CA LYS A 77 1.27 11.01 2.20
C LYS A 77 2.05 10.86 0.88
N ARG A 78 2.43 9.63 0.50
CA ARG A 78 3.25 9.35 -0.68
C ARG A 78 2.45 9.03 -1.94
N TRP A 79 1.24 8.50 -1.80
CA TRP A 79 0.38 8.16 -2.93
C TRP A 79 0.21 9.30 -3.94
N PRO A 80 -0.03 10.57 -3.54
CA PRO A 80 -0.13 11.68 -4.50
C PRO A 80 1.11 11.82 -5.38
N THR A 81 2.31 11.72 -4.81
CA THR A 81 3.57 11.83 -5.54
C THR A 81 3.78 10.66 -6.50
N LEU A 82 3.43 9.43 -6.07
CA LEU A 82 3.53 8.25 -6.92
C LEU A 82 2.57 8.34 -8.11
N ILE A 83 1.32 8.72 -7.85
CA ILE A 83 0.28 8.85 -8.87
C ILE A 83 0.63 9.94 -9.89
N ALA A 84 1.17 11.08 -9.44
CA ALA A 84 1.56 12.18 -10.32
C ALA A 84 2.64 11.79 -11.36
N ALA A 85 3.43 10.76 -11.08
CA ALA A 85 4.45 10.26 -12.01
C ALA A 85 3.89 9.25 -13.03
N LEU A 86 2.65 8.80 -12.88
CA LEU A 86 2.04 7.83 -13.77
C LEU A 86 1.44 8.53 -15.01
N PRO A 87 1.58 7.92 -16.20
CA PRO A 87 1.11 8.52 -17.46
C PRO A 87 -0.41 8.54 -17.59
N ALA A 88 -1.11 7.71 -16.82
CA ALA A 88 -2.56 7.60 -16.83
C ALA A 88 -3.15 8.12 -15.51
N PRO A 89 -4.32 8.78 -15.56
CA PRO A 89 -4.98 9.24 -14.34
C PRO A 89 -5.37 8.05 -13.45
N VAL A 90 -5.10 8.17 -12.15
CA VAL A 90 -5.50 7.21 -11.13
C VAL A 90 -6.49 7.88 -10.19
N PHE A 91 -7.64 7.26 -10.00
CA PHE A 91 -8.60 7.74 -9.01
C PHE A 91 -7.99 7.63 -7.60
N PHE A 92 -7.93 8.77 -6.91
CA PHE A 92 -7.42 8.85 -5.55
C PHE A 92 -8.13 9.98 -4.80
N GLN A 93 -8.59 9.70 -3.58
CA GLN A 93 -9.26 10.69 -2.73
C GLN A 93 -8.83 10.53 -1.27
N GLN A 94 -8.98 11.60 -0.50
CA GLN A 94 -8.68 11.63 0.94
C GLN A 94 -9.82 12.31 1.73
N SER A 95 -11.05 11.88 1.46
CA SER A 95 -12.28 12.43 2.07
C SER A 95 -12.58 11.85 3.46
N GLY A 96 -11.64 11.08 4.04
CA GLY A 96 -11.80 10.39 5.31
C GLY A 96 -12.55 9.06 5.21
N THR A 97 -12.90 8.50 6.37
CA THR A 97 -13.62 7.23 6.50
C THR A 97 -14.78 7.39 7.46
N LEU A 98 -15.98 7.00 7.03
CA LEU A 98 -17.17 6.95 7.88
C LEU A 98 -17.43 5.50 8.29
N VAL A 99 -17.41 5.24 9.59
CA VAL A 99 -17.75 3.93 10.16
C VAL A 99 -19.13 4.03 10.81
N LEU A 100 -20.02 3.10 10.44
CA LEU A 100 -21.41 3.06 10.88
C LEU A 100 -21.67 1.75 11.62
N TRP A 101 -22.61 1.75 12.56
CA TRP A 101 -23.02 0.58 13.31
C TRP A 101 -24.52 0.61 13.61
N HIS A 102 -25.12 -0.57 13.76
CA HIS A 102 -26.49 -0.68 14.26
C HIS A 102 -26.52 -0.49 15.78
N ARG A 103 -27.70 -0.15 16.33
CA ARG A 103 -27.89 0.05 17.78
C ARG A 103 -27.48 -1.17 18.61
N GLN A 104 -27.60 -2.37 18.05
CA GLN A 104 -27.28 -3.64 18.71
C GLN A 104 -25.76 -3.84 18.89
N ASP A 105 -24.94 -3.18 18.06
CA ASP A 105 -23.48 -3.31 18.07
C ASP A 105 -22.78 -2.25 18.94
N ALA A 106 -23.52 -1.58 19.83
CA ALA A 106 -22.99 -0.45 20.61
C ALA A 106 -21.76 -0.81 21.46
N ALA A 107 -21.70 -2.04 21.98
CA ALA A 107 -20.54 -2.51 22.74
C ALA A 107 -19.28 -2.63 21.87
N GLU A 108 -19.43 -3.14 20.65
CA GLU A 108 -18.33 -3.27 19.69
C GLU A 108 -17.90 -1.89 19.17
N ALA A 109 -18.85 -0.99 18.94
CA ALA A 109 -18.55 0.40 18.59
C ALA A 109 -17.72 1.10 19.67
N ALA A 110 -18.06 0.92 20.96
CA ALA A 110 -17.29 1.48 22.07
C ALA A 110 -15.87 0.90 22.14
N ARG A 111 -15.72 -0.42 21.95
CA ARG A 111 -14.42 -1.09 21.88
C ARG A 111 -13.57 -0.53 20.75
N PHE A 112 -14.15 -0.42 19.56
CA PHE A 112 -13.49 0.11 18.38
C PHE A 112 -13.08 1.58 18.56
N GLN A 113 -13.96 2.44 19.08
CA GLN A 113 -13.64 3.83 19.39
C GLN A 113 -12.45 3.96 20.35
N GLY A 114 -12.41 3.14 21.41
CA GLY A 114 -11.27 3.10 22.33
C GLY A 114 -9.95 2.70 21.64
N GLN A 115 -10.01 1.71 20.74
CA GLN A 115 -8.86 1.28 19.94
C GLN A 115 -8.37 2.37 18.98
N LEU A 116 -9.29 3.09 18.33
CA LEU A 116 -8.95 4.23 17.46
C LEU A 116 -8.29 5.35 18.26
N ALA A 117 -8.87 5.74 19.40
CA ALA A 117 -8.33 6.80 20.25
C ALA A 117 -6.91 6.44 20.73
N ALA A 118 -6.73 5.23 21.29
CA ALA A 118 -5.44 4.76 21.76
C ALA A 118 -4.40 4.69 20.64
N THR A 119 -4.79 4.25 19.44
CA THR A 119 -3.91 4.21 18.27
C THR A 119 -3.55 5.63 17.82
N SER A 120 -4.52 6.53 17.72
CA SER A 120 -4.32 7.91 17.28
C SER A 120 -3.37 8.68 18.20
N HIS A 121 -3.45 8.47 19.52
CA HIS A 121 -2.51 9.08 20.48
C HIS A 121 -1.06 8.60 20.32
N ARG A 122 -0.84 7.46 19.65
CA ARG A 122 0.48 6.83 19.44
C ARG A 122 1.02 7.05 18.03
N LEU A 123 0.24 7.68 17.16
CA LEU A 123 0.68 8.13 15.85
C LEU A 123 1.39 9.47 15.98
N PRO A 124 2.47 9.69 15.22
CA PRO A 124 3.22 10.95 15.20
C PRO A 124 2.42 12.10 14.59
#